data_AF-A0A0G4LG58-F1
#
_entry.id   AF-A0A0G4LG58-F1
#
_cell.length_a   1.000
_cell.length_b   1.000
_cell.length_c   1.000
_cell.angle_alpha   90.00
_cell.angle_beta   90.00
_cell.angle_gamma   90.00
#
_symmetry.space_group_name_H-M   'P 1'
#
loop_
_entity.id
_entity.type
_entity.pdbx_description
1 polymer ?
#
loop_
_entity_poly.entity_id
_entity_poly.type
_entity_poly.pdbx_seq_one_letter_code
_entity_poly.pdbx_strand_id
1 'polypeptide(L)'
;MANTTPKIAGLERIENPDVIDRKAETLAGHIRKAKHMIAFTGAGVSTSAGIPDFRGPDGAWTLRAQGRERTGETTSTLQAIPTLTHMALVELQNQGILKYLVSQNCDGLHRRSGILPDRISELHGNSNLEYCRDCGKEYLRGYFRAVSTYEKSIRDHRTGRRCASCHGVLLDTIINFGETLSAATFLRSVRVAHARRPARTEPHVIHFNARLPVGAPLSIELEFMGHYGEPSLEIAHEYNGVQDGDTQYGLEYDPESGQWATSVLMRGV
;
A
#
# COMPACT_ATOMS: atom_id res chain seq x y z
N MET A 1 7.15 -17.10 -8.27
CA MET A 1 5.73 -17.34 -8.65
C MET A 1 5.47 -17.50 -10.16
N ALA A 2 6.31 -16.99 -11.07
CA ALA A 2 6.16 -17.33 -12.50
C ALA A 2 6.21 -18.85 -12.74
N ASN A 3 7.03 -19.57 -11.97
CA ASN A 3 7.16 -21.05 -12.05
C ASN A 3 6.01 -21.84 -11.40
N THR A 4 5.07 -21.18 -10.70
CA THR A 4 3.92 -21.83 -10.03
C THR A 4 2.59 -21.46 -10.67
N THR A 5 2.59 -20.62 -11.71
CA THR A 5 1.37 -20.25 -12.41
C THR A 5 0.96 -21.38 -13.35
N PRO A 6 -0.27 -21.92 -13.26
CA PRO A 6 -0.72 -22.96 -14.17
C PRO A 6 -0.72 -22.43 -15.61
N LYS A 7 -0.28 -23.26 -16.56
CA LYS A 7 -0.26 -22.92 -18.00
C LYS A 7 -1.66 -22.65 -18.57
N ILE A 8 -2.69 -23.19 -17.92
CA ILE A 8 -4.09 -23.05 -18.30
C ILE A 8 -4.72 -22.12 -17.28
N ALA A 9 -5.29 -21.00 -17.74
CA ALA A 9 -6.07 -20.11 -16.90
C ALA A 9 -7.29 -20.84 -16.33
N GLY A 10 -7.77 -20.39 -15.18
CA GLY A 10 -9.06 -20.84 -14.67
C GLY A 10 -10.17 -20.54 -15.69
N LEU A 11 -11.14 -21.44 -15.81
CA LEU A 11 -12.31 -21.23 -16.67
C LEU A 11 -13.09 -20.01 -16.18
N GLU A 12 -13.29 -19.04 -17.06
CA GLU A 12 -14.20 -17.92 -16.81
C GLU A 12 -15.64 -18.44 -16.71
N ARG A 13 -16.40 -17.85 -15.78
CA ARG A 13 -17.80 -18.20 -15.56
C ARG A 13 -18.65 -16.99 -15.90
N ILE A 14 -19.58 -17.19 -16.84
CA ILE A 14 -20.54 -16.18 -17.25
C ILE A 14 -21.91 -16.62 -16.73
N GLU A 15 -22.53 -15.78 -15.92
CA GLU A 15 -23.87 -16.02 -15.39
C GLU A 15 -24.92 -15.32 -16.24
N ASN A 16 -26.15 -15.83 -16.21
CA ASN A 16 -27.28 -15.19 -16.87
C ASN A 16 -27.53 -13.78 -16.26
N PRO A 17 -27.83 -12.74 -17.05
CA PRO A 17 -28.13 -11.40 -16.56
C PRO A 17 -29.12 -11.34 -15.39
N ASP A 18 -30.21 -12.11 -15.44
CA ASP A 18 -31.22 -12.13 -14.36
C ASP A 18 -30.64 -12.63 -13.03
N VAL A 19 -29.68 -13.55 -13.10
CA VAL A 19 -28.96 -14.06 -11.91
C VAL A 19 -28.01 -13.00 -11.37
N ILE A 20 -27.34 -12.26 -12.26
CA ILE A 20 -26.44 -11.16 -11.90
C ILE A 20 -27.24 -10.06 -11.18
N ASP A 21 -28.37 -9.64 -11.74
CA ASP A 21 -29.21 -8.59 -11.16
C ASP A 21 -29.70 -8.96 -9.76
N ARG A 22 -30.21 -10.19 -9.58
CA ARG A 22 -30.63 -10.67 -8.26
C ARG A 22 -29.49 -10.72 -7.24
N LYS A 23 -28.28 -11.10 -7.66
CA LYS A 23 -27.08 -11.08 -6.80
C LYS A 23 -26.64 -9.66 -6.47
N ALA A 24 -26.72 -8.74 -7.44
CA ALA A 24 -26.40 -7.34 -7.24
C ALA A 24 -27.36 -6.68 -6.24
N GLU A 25 -28.66 -6.97 -6.32
CA GLU A 25 -29.64 -6.53 -5.33
C GLU A 25 -29.32 -7.06 -3.92
N THR A 26 -28.95 -8.33 -3.83
CA THR A 26 -28.54 -8.96 -2.56
C THR A 26 -27.30 -8.27 -1.98
N LEU A 27 -26.27 -8.03 -2.82
CA LEU A 27 -25.06 -7.30 -2.43
C LEU A 27 -25.39 -5.88 -1.97
N ALA A 28 -26.23 -5.15 -2.69
CA ALA A 28 -26.67 -3.81 -2.31
C ALA A 28 -27.41 -3.83 -0.96
N GLY A 29 -28.17 -4.88 -0.67
CA GLY A 29 -28.80 -5.11 0.62
C GLY A 29 -27.78 -5.33 1.75
N HIS A 30 -26.71 -6.08 1.50
CA HIS A 30 -25.61 -6.26 2.46
C HIS A 30 -24.85 -4.96 2.71
N ILE A 31 -24.51 -4.21 1.66
CA ILE A 31 -23.81 -2.92 1.77
C ILE A 31 -24.62 -1.95 2.63
N ARG A 32 -25.94 -1.82 2.38
CA ARG A 32 -26.82 -0.93 3.16
C ARG A 32 -26.89 -1.28 4.65
N LYS A 33 -26.74 -2.55 5.01
CA LYS A 33 -26.77 -3.03 6.40
C LYS A 33 -25.40 -2.97 7.07
N ALA A 34 -24.32 -2.95 6.29
CA ALA A 34 -22.96 -2.96 6.81
C ALA A 34 -22.62 -1.63 7.49
N LYS A 35 -22.07 -1.69 8.70
CA LYS A 35 -21.52 -0.51 9.39
C LYS A 35 -20.16 -0.10 8.82
N HIS A 36 -19.40 -1.09 8.34
CA HIS A 36 -18.05 -0.93 7.82
C HIS A 36 -17.90 -1.72 6.52
N MET A 37 -17.99 -1.03 5.38
CA MET A 37 -17.67 -1.63 4.09
C MET A 37 -16.19 -1.44 3.78
N ILE A 38 -15.49 -2.54 3.51
CA ILE A 38 -14.13 -2.55 2.99
C ILE A 38 -14.16 -3.24 1.62
N ALA A 39 -13.45 -2.68 0.65
CA ALA A 39 -13.31 -3.28 -0.67
C ALA A 39 -11.90 -3.82 -0.87
N PHE A 40 -11.78 -4.99 -1.52
CA PHE A 40 -10.52 -5.58 -1.95
C PHE A 40 -10.48 -5.61 -3.48
N THR A 41 -9.42 -5.07 -4.08
CA THR A 41 -9.30 -4.99 -5.55
C THR A 41 -7.99 -5.57 -6.05
N GLY A 42 -8.06 -6.11 -7.26
CA GLY A 42 -6.92 -6.64 -8.02
C GLY A 42 -7.05 -6.26 -9.50
N ALA A 43 -6.14 -6.78 -10.33
CA ALA A 43 -5.96 -6.29 -11.70
C ALA A 43 -7.22 -6.36 -12.58
N GLY A 44 -8.16 -7.26 -12.26
CA GLY A 44 -9.43 -7.41 -12.96
C GLY A 44 -10.28 -6.14 -13.05
N VAL A 45 -10.20 -5.22 -12.08
CA VAL A 45 -10.98 -3.95 -12.14
C VAL A 45 -10.44 -2.95 -13.17
N SER A 46 -9.23 -3.20 -13.70
CA SER A 46 -8.51 -2.35 -14.65
C SER A 46 -8.47 -2.91 -16.07
N THR A 47 -8.98 -4.13 -16.31
CA THR A 47 -8.95 -4.77 -17.63
C THR A 47 -9.77 -4.02 -18.66
N SER A 48 -10.91 -3.44 -18.28
CA SER A 48 -11.72 -2.60 -19.17
C SER A 48 -11.10 -1.22 -19.47
N ALA A 49 -10.03 -0.84 -18.77
CA ALA A 49 -9.19 0.31 -19.14
C ALA A 49 -8.06 -0.07 -20.13
N GLY A 50 -8.01 -1.34 -20.58
CA GLY A 50 -6.97 -1.87 -21.45
C GLY A 50 -5.67 -2.23 -20.74
N ILE A 51 -5.67 -2.26 -19.40
CA ILE A 51 -4.54 -2.75 -18.60
C ILE A 51 -4.72 -4.26 -18.39
N PRO A 52 -3.81 -5.11 -18.88
CA PRO A 52 -3.97 -6.55 -18.76
C PRO A 52 -3.87 -7.00 -17.30
N ASP A 53 -4.60 -8.06 -16.97
CA ASP A 53 -4.42 -8.75 -15.70
C ASP A 53 -3.17 -9.67 -15.73
N PHE A 54 -2.98 -10.37 -14.62
CA PHE A 54 -1.85 -11.28 -14.44
C PHE A 54 -2.17 -12.75 -14.76
N ARG A 55 -3.40 -13.21 -14.56
CA ARG A 55 -3.73 -14.66 -14.50
C ARG A 55 -5.02 -15.07 -15.24
N GLY A 56 -5.70 -14.14 -15.90
CA GLY A 56 -6.81 -14.46 -16.80
C GLY A 56 -6.33 -15.22 -18.05
N PRO A 57 -7.23 -15.52 -19.00
CA PRO A 57 -6.91 -16.23 -20.23
C PRO A 57 -5.74 -15.61 -21.00
N ASP A 58 -5.75 -14.28 -21.08
CA ASP A 58 -4.66 -13.48 -21.64
C ASP A 58 -3.87 -12.77 -20.53
N GLY A 59 -3.74 -13.34 -19.33
CA GLY A 59 -2.97 -12.72 -18.24
C GLY A 59 -1.46 -12.74 -18.51
N ALA A 60 -0.71 -11.77 -17.98
CA ALA A 60 0.74 -11.67 -18.19
C ALA A 60 1.51 -12.94 -17.79
N TRP A 61 1.15 -13.58 -16.66
CA TRP A 61 1.77 -14.83 -16.22
C TRP A 61 1.25 -16.05 -16.99
N THR A 62 -0.03 -16.05 -17.37
CA THR A 62 -0.63 -17.10 -18.20
C THR A 62 0.07 -17.20 -19.54
N LEU A 63 0.21 -16.08 -20.26
CA LEU A 63 0.88 -16.02 -21.56
C LEU A 63 2.36 -16.44 -21.45
N ARG A 64 3.06 -15.94 -20.41
CA ARG A 64 4.45 -16.35 -20.14
C ARG A 64 4.58 -17.85 -19.90
N ALA A 65 3.67 -18.45 -19.13
CA ALA A 65 3.68 -19.89 -18.86
C ALA A 65 3.37 -20.74 -20.12
N GLN A 66 2.63 -20.17 -21.07
CA GLN A 66 2.35 -20.75 -22.38
C GLN A 66 3.46 -20.51 -23.42
N GLY A 67 4.45 -19.66 -23.13
CA GLY A 67 5.44 -19.22 -24.11
C GLY A 67 4.85 -18.37 -25.22
N ARG A 68 3.74 -17.67 -24.95
CA ARG A 68 3.04 -16.79 -25.89
C ARG A 68 3.27 -15.34 -25.52
N GLU A 69 3.30 -14.49 -26.53
CA GLU A 69 3.21 -13.04 -26.37
C GLU A 69 1.76 -12.57 -26.53
N ARG A 70 1.47 -11.41 -25.99
CA ARG A 70 0.15 -10.78 -26.15
C ARG A 70 0.04 -10.22 -27.57
N THR A 71 -1.07 -10.48 -28.22
CA THR A 71 -1.36 -10.01 -29.59
C THR A 71 -2.25 -8.78 -29.65
N GLY A 72 -2.99 -8.47 -28.57
CA GLY A 72 -3.87 -7.30 -28.48
C GLY A 72 -3.17 -6.04 -27.97
N GLU A 73 -3.72 -4.88 -28.34
CA GLU A 73 -3.27 -3.58 -27.82
C GLU A 73 -3.45 -3.48 -26.31
N THR A 74 -2.52 -2.79 -25.66
CA THR A 74 -2.60 -2.50 -24.22
C THR A 74 -2.49 -1.01 -23.99
N THR A 75 -3.23 -0.53 -22.99
CA THR A 75 -3.16 0.87 -22.60
C THR A 75 -2.04 1.03 -21.58
N SER A 76 -1.16 2.01 -21.80
CA SER A 76 -0.20 2.41 -20.78
C SER A 76 -0.93 2.87 -19.52
N THR A 77 -0.44 2.51 -18.34
CA THR A 77 -1.06 2.96 -17.07
C THR A 77 -1.12 4.49 -16.96
N LEU A 78 -0.21 5.20 -17.63
CA LEU A 78 -0.23 6.68 -17.68
C LEU A 78 -1.40 7.25 -18.47
N GLN A 79 -1.87 6.53 -19.50
CA GLN A 79 -2.95 6.97 -20.38
C GLN A 79 -4.29 6.37 -19.98
N ALA A 80 -4.29 5.25 -19.26
CA ALA A 80 -5.50 4.60 -18.78
C ALA A 80 -6.34 5.56 -17.93
N ILE A 81 -7.66 5.51 -18.13
CA ILE A 81 -8.65 6.29 -17.39
C ILE A 81 -9.31 5.34 -16.39
N PRO A 82 -9.62 5.78 -15.15
CA PRO A 82 -10.34 4.96 -14.18
C PRO A 82 -11.64 4.37 -14.76
N THR A 83 -11.86 3.08 -14.49
CA THR A 83 -13.05 2.35 -14.96
C THR A 83 -14.29 2.72 -14.15
N LEU A 84 -15.48 2.29 -14.62
CA LEU A 84 -16.73 2.46 -13.87
C LEU A 84 -16.64 1.91 -12.45
N THR A 85 -15.95 0.79 -12.23
CA THR A 85 -15.73 0.23 -10.89
C THR A 85 -14.92 1.17 -10.00
N HIS A 86 -13.87 1.80 -10.54
CA HIS A 86 -13.10 2.80 -9.78
C HIS A 86 -13.99 3.99 -9.39
N MET A 87 -14.78 4.49 -10.34
CA MET A 87 -15.67 5.63 -10.09
C MET A 87 -16.81 5.29 -9.12
N ALA A 88 -17.33 4.07 -9.16
CA ALA A 88 -18.34 3.60 -8.21
C ALA A 88 -17.77 3.54 -6.78
N LEU A 89 -16.51 3.09 -6.61
CA LEU A 89 -15.84 3.09 -5.31
C LEU A 89 -15.61 4.51 -4.77
N VAL A 90 -15.29 5.46 -5.66
CA VAL A 90 -15.18 6.89 -5.30
C VAL A 90 -16.52 7.42 -4.80
N GLU A 91 -17.61 7.09 -5.50
CA GLU A 91 -18.94 7.53 -5.05
C GLU A 91 -19.34 6.92 -3.71
N LEU A 92 -19.06 5.63 -3.50
CA LEU A 92 -19.28 4.97 -2.20
C LEU A 92 -18.43 5.58 -1.08
N GLN A 93 -17.20 6.02 -1.39
CA GLN A 93 -16.37 6.77 -0.44
C GLN A 93 -16.97 8.14 -0.13
N ASN A 94 -17.43 8.88 -1.14
CA ASN A 94 -18.01 10.22 -0.98
C ASN A 94 -19.29 10.18 -0.12
N GLN A 95 -20.08 9.11 -0.24
CA GLN A 95 -21.24 8.86 0.61
C GLN A 95 -20.87 8.33 2.01
N GLY A 96 -19.59 8.12 2.30
CA GLY A 96 -19.11 7.57 3.56
C GLY A 96 -19.45 6.10 3.78
N ILE A 97 -19.91 5.39 2.75
CA ILE A 97 -20.25 3.96 2.79
C ILE A 97 -18.96 3.13 2.79
N LEU A 98 -18.08 3.36 1.81
CA LEU A 98 -16.77 2.73 1.74
C LEU A 98 -15.86 3.33 2.82
N LYS A 99 -15.48 2.51 3.80
CA LYS A 99 -14.59 2.93 4.89
C LYS A 99 -13.13 2.84 4.53
N TYR A 100 -12.78 1.83 3.72
CA TYR A 100 -11.41 1.54 3.37
C TYR A 100 -11.31 0.69 2.09
N LEU A 101 -10.24 0.89 1.34
CA LEU A 101 -9.92 0.13 0.12
C LEU A 101 -8.56 -0.53 0.27
N VAL A 102 -8.49 -1.83 0.01
CA VAL A 102 -7.23 -2.57 -0.07
C VAL A 102 -7.00 -2.97 -1.52
N SER A 103 -5.88 -2.54 -2.11
CA SER A 103 -5.59 -2.81 -3.51
C SER A 103 -4.24 -3.49 -3.69
N GLN A 104 -4.22 -4.51 -4.56
CA GLN A 104 -3.00 -5.14 -5.06
C GLN A 104 -2.50 -4.48 -6.35
N ASN A 105 -3.19 -3.45 -6.86
CA ASN A 105 -2.87 -2.84 -8.14
C ASN A 105 -1.78 -1.78 -7.99
N CYS A 106 -0.82 -1.78 -8.91
CA CYS A 106 0.21 -0.75 -9.03
C CYS A 106 -0.10 0.30 -10.10
N ASP A 107 -1.27 0.24 -10.73
CA ASP A 107 -1.63 1.08 -11.88
C ASP A 107 -1.94 2.54 -11.52
N GLY A 108 -2.15 2.83 -10.23
CA GLY A 108 -2.43 4.15 -9.70
C GLY A 108 -3.83 4.68 -10.01
N LEU A 109 -4.72 3.88 -10.61
CA LEU A 109 -6.04 4.33 -11.05
C LEU A 109 -6.97 4.71 -9.89
N HIS A 110 -6.91 4.02 -8.75
CA HIS A 110 -7.71 4.40 -7.57
C HIS A 110 -7.37 5.80 -7.04
N ARG A 111 -6.07 6.11 -6.93
CA ARG A 111 -5.62 7.43 -6.47
C ARG A 111 -6.00 8.52 -7.49
N ARG A 112 -5.86 8.22 -8.78
CA ARG A 112 -6.23 9.11 -9.89
C ARG A 112 -7.74 9.28 -10.05
N SER A 113 -8.55 8.33 -9.61
CA SER A 113 -10.02 8.43 -9.64
C SER A 113 -10.58 9.32 -8.52
N GLY A 114 -9.81 9.56 -7.46
CA GLY A 114 -10.22 10.38 -6.31
C GLY A 114 -10.36 9.60 -4.99
N ILE A 115 -9.90 8.34 -4.90
CA ILE A 115 -9.81 7.66 -3.62
C ILE A 115 -8.78 8.37 -2.73
N LEU A 116 -9.19 8.71 -1.51
CA LEU A 116 -8.40 9.51 -0.59
C LEU A 116 -7.18 8.73 -0.07
N PRO A 117 -6.03 9.39 0.15
CA PRO A 117 -4.79 8.73 0.61
C PRO A 117 -4.95 7.96 1.91
N ASP A 118 -5.76 8.49 2.82
CA ASP A 118 -6.01 7.91 4.15
C ASP A 118 -7.08 6.80 4.12
N ARG A 119 -7.59 6.44 2.94
CA ARG A 119 -8.67 5.47 2.74
C ARG A 119 -8.26 4.30 1.85
N ILE A 120 -6.98 4.14 1.57
CA ILE A 120 -6.45 3.10 0.70
C ILE A 120 -5.11 2.54 1.19
N SER A 121 -4.97 1.21 1.13
CA SER A 121 -3.67 0.53 1.18
C SER A 121 -3.31 -0.02 -0.20
N GLU A 122 -2.22 0.50 -0.79
CA GLU A 122 -1.66 0.03 -2.06
C GLU A 122 -0.57 -1.01 -1.78
N LEU A 123 -0.97 -2.27 -1.59
CA LEU A 123 -0.12 -3.34 -1.04
C LEU A 123 1.16 -3.57 -1.85
N HIS A 124 1.10 -3.39 -3.17
CA HIS A 124 2.25 -3.61 -4.05
C HIS A 124 2.88 -2.29 -4.52
N GLY A 125 2.53 -1.18 -3.88
CA GLY A 125 2.93 0.16 -4.29
C GLY A 125 2.11 0.72 -5.44
N ASN A 126 2.54 1.88 -5.93
CA ASN A 126 1.89 2.61 -7.00
C ASN A 126 2.93 3.14 -7.99
N SER A 127 2.77 2.80 -9.26
CA SER A 127 3.73 3.16 -10.32
C SER A 127 3.80 4.65 -10.62
N ASN A 128 2.88 5.45 -10.07
CA ASN A 128 2.86 6.91 -10.15
C ASN A 128 3.31 7.58 -8.84
N LEU A 129 3.60 6.82 -7.78
CA LEU A 129 3.91 7.36 -6.48
C LEU A 129 5.40 7.18 -6.14
N GLU A 130 6.03 8.29 -5.78
CA GLU A 130 7.33 8.32 -5.13
C GLU A 130 7.23 9.10 -3.81
N TYR A 131 8.10 8.78 -2.87
CA TYR A 131 8.15 9.46 -1.58
C TYR A 131 9.58 9.85 -1.24
N CYS A 132 9.73 10.90 -0.45
CA CYS A 132 11.04 11.30 0.05
C CYS A 132 11.43 10.41 1.22
N ARG A 133 12.62 9.79 1.15
CA ARG A 133 13.15 9.01 2.27
C ARG A 133 13.32 9.83 3.55
N ASP A 134 13.73 11.10 3.41
CA ASP A 134 14.19 11.88 4.56
C ASP A 134 13.06 12.66 5.26
N CYS A 135 12.07 13.15 4.51
CA CYS A 135 10.92 13.88 5.08
C CYS A 135 9.58 13.20 4.83
N GLY A 136 9.58 12.12 4.05
CA GLY A 136 8.40 11.32 3.81
C GLY A 136 7.37 11.85 2.84
N LYS A 137 7.53 13.09 2.38
CA LYS A 137 6.56 13.72 1.50
C LYS A 137 6.33 12.87 0.24
N GLU A 138 5.07 12.54 0.01
CA GLU A 138 4.60 11.81 -1.17
C GLU A 138 4.41 12.74 -2.37
N TYR A 139 4.68 12.19 -3.55
CA TYR A 139 4.50 12.85 -4.84
C TYR A 139 3.82 11.88 -5.80
N LEU A 140 2.52 12.08 -6.01
CA LEU A 140 1.78 11.40 -7.07
C LEU A 140 2.05 12.11 -8.40
N ARG A 141 2.56 11.36 -9.38
CA ARG A 141 3.01 11.87 -10.70
C ARG A 141 1.98 11.51 -11.77
N GLY A 142 1.41 12.54 -12.40
CA GLY A 142 0.36 12.35 -13.42
C GLY A 142 0.87 12.02 -14.83
N TYR A 143 2.11 12.39 -15.16
CA TYR A 143 2.60 12.36 -16.56
C TYR A 143 3.68 11.29 -16.82
N PHE A 144 4.18 10.65 -15.77
CA PHE A 144 5.25 9.65 -15.88
C PHE A 144 5.16 8.64 -14.74
N ARG A 145 5.78 7.47 -14.96
CA ARG A 145 5.92 6.46 -13.93
C ARG A 145 7.01 6.87 -12.95
N ALA A 146 6.68 6.92 -11.68
CA ALA A 146 7.58 7.29 -10.60
C ALA A 146 8.42 6.09 -10.12
N VAL A 147 8.76 5.17 -11.02
CA VAL A 147 9.50 3.94 -10.72
C VAL A 147 10.98 4.10 -11.05
N SER A 148 11.84 3.44 -10.29
CA SER A 148 13.26 3.33 -10.58
C SER A 148 13.48 2.65 -11.94
N THR A 149 14.31 3.26 -12.77
CA THR A 149 14.81 2.65 -14.01
C THR A 149 16.09 1.90 -13.66
N TYR A 150 15.99 0.57 -13.57
CA TYR A 150 17.03 -0.32 -13.04
C TYR A 150 18.43 -0.06 -13.63
N GLU A 151 19.31 0.61 -12.89
CA GLU A 151 20.72 0.76 -13.27
C GLU A 151 21.65 -0.22 -12.53
N LYS A 152 21.28 -0.71 -11.33
CA LYS A 152 22.22 -1.48 -10.45
C LYS A 152 21.63 -2.69 -9.72
N SER A 153 20.37 -2.65 -9.26
CA SER A 153 19.74 -3.75 -8.52
C SER A 153 18.22 -3.65 -8.59
N ILE A 154 17.53 -4.79 -8.51
CA ILE A 154 16.06 -4.82 -8.41
C ILE A 154 15.54 -4.14 -7.14
N ARG A 155 16.35 -4.08 -6.08
CA ARG A 155 16.02 -3.46 -4.78
C ARG A 155 16.39 -1.97 -4.69
N ASP A 156 16.81 -1.38 -5.80
CA ASP A 156 17.18 0.03 -5.84
C ASP A 156 15.96 0.87 -6.26
N HIS A 157 15.23 1.37 -5.28
CA HIS A 157 14.03 2.19 -5.51
C HIS A 157 14.35 3.66 -5.82
N ARG A 158 15.61 4.05 -5.98
CA ARG A 158 15.96 5.46 -6.23
C ARG A 158 15.45 5.89 -7.59
N THR A 159 14.62 6.91 -7.59
CA THR A 159 14.00 7.44 -8.80
C THR A 159 14.90 8.40 -9.59
N GLY A 160 16.08 8.72 -9.06
CA GLY A 160 16.98 9.76 -9.58
C GLY A 160 16.52 11.20 -9.29
N ARG A 161 15.35 11.38 -8.66
CA ARG A 161 14.77 12.69 -8.35
C ARG A 161 15.00 13.10 -6.90
N ARG A 162 14.87 14.40 -6.63
CA ARG A 162 15.02 14.99 -5.29
C ARG A 162 13.73 15.64 -4.80
N CYS A 163 13.51 15.57 -3.50
CA CYS A 163 12.39 16.19 -2.83
C CYS A 163 12.42 17.71 -3.01
N ALA A 164 11.29 18.29 -3.41
CA ALA A 164 11.17 19.74 -3.57
C ALA A 164 11.25 20.51 -2.24
N SER A 165 11.08 19.83 -1.10
CA SER A 165 11.07 20.46 0.23
C SER A 165 12.40 20.37 0.98
N CYS A 166 13.09 19.23 0.92
CA CYS A 166 14.31 18.99 1.71
C CYS A 166 15.51 18.52 0.86
N HIS A 167 15.34 18.41 -0.46
CA HIS A 167 16.35 17.89 -1.39
C HIS A 167 16.83 16.45 -1.14
N GLY A 168 16.15 15.74 -0.24
CA GLY A 168 16.32 14.32 0.01
C GLY A 168 16.00 13.46 -1.19
N VAL A 169 16.50 12.22 -1.18
CA VAL A 169 16.31 11.27 -2.29
C VAL A 169 14.85 10.81 -2.35
N LEU A 170 14.29 10.77 -3.57
CA LEU A 170 12.97 10.20 -3.81
C LEU A 170 13.08 8.72 -4.18
N LEU A 171 12.27 7.90 -3.53
CA LEU A 171 12.16 6.46 -3.74
C LEU A 171 10.80 6.12 -4.34
N ASP A 172 10.75 5.14 -5.23
CA ASP A 172 9.49 4.56 -5.69
C ASP A 172 8.86 3.66 -4.60
N THR A 173 7.60 3.28 -4.81
CA THR A 173 6.84 2.48 -3.85
C THR A 173 6.62 1.04 -4.29
N ILE A 174 7.10 0.64 -5.47
CA ILE A 174 6.79 -0.67 -6.06
C ILE A 174 7.48 -1.77 -5.25
N ILE A 175 6.73 -2.80 -4.89
CA ILE A 175 7.29 -3.98 -4.22
C ILE A 175 7.70 -5.01 -5.28
N ASN A 176 9.00 -5.32 -5.33
CA ASN A 176 9.56 -6.32 -6.21
C ASN A 176 9.48 -7.73 -5.60
N PHE A 177 9.65 -8.75 -6.44
CA PHE A 177 9.73 -10.12 -5.96
C PHE A 177 10.92 -10.32 -5.02
N GLY A 178 10.64 -10.92 -3.85
CA GLY A 178 11.66 -11.15 -2.82
C GLY A 178 11.87 -9.96 -1.88
N GLU A 179 11.03 -8.93 -1.97
CA GLU A 179 10.86 -7.90 -0.96
C GLU A 179 9.66 -8.24 -0.07
N THR A 180 9.76 -7.88 1.20
CA THR A 180 8.65 -7.98 2.15
C THR A 180 7.70 -6.81 1.93
N LEU A 181 6.40 -7.04 2.09
CA LEU A 181 5.45 -5.95 2.28
C LEU A 181 5.92 -5.13 3.48
N SER A 182 5.94 -3.80 3.37
CA SER A 182 6.32 -2.98 4.51
C SER A 182 5.28 -3.13 5.62
N ALA A 183 5.76 -3.24 6.87
CA ALA A 183 4.91 -3.18 8.06
C ALA A 183 4.06 -1.88 8.10
N ALA A 184 4.58 -0.82 7.46
CA ALA A 184 3.92 0.46 7.15
C ALA A 184 2.50 0.36 6.58
N THR A 185 2.14 -0.75 5.94
CA THR A 185 0.80 -0.90 5.37
C THR A 185 -0.29 -0.91 6.45
N PHE A 186 0.09 -1.17 7.70
CA PHE A 186 -0.78 -1.11 8.88
C PHE A 186 -0.43 0.05 9.84
N LEU A 187 0.83 0.50 9.88
CA LEU A 187 1.28 1.57 10.78
C LEU A 187 1.01 2.96 10.16
N ARG A 188 0.05 3.70 10.73
CA ARG A 188 -0.39 5.02 10.26
C ARG A 188 0.57 6.14 10.63
N SER A 189 1.06 6.15 11.87
CA SER A 189 1.98 7.18 12.34
C SER A 189 2.72 6.77 13.61
N VAL A 190 3.88 7.40 13.84
CA VAL A 190 4.72 7.20 15.02
C VAL A 190 4.94 8.54 15.69
N ARG A 191 4.75 8.63 17.01
CA ARG A 191 5.07 9.86 17.77
C ARG A 191 5.70 9.51 19.10
N VAL A 192 6.59 10.36 19.59
CA VAL A 192 6.93 10.32 21.03
C VAL A 192 5.76 10.93 21.80
N ALA A 193 5.46 10.39 22.98
CA ALA A 193 4.51 10.97 23.92
C ALA A 193 4.81 12.47 24.09
N HIS A 194 3.76 13.29 24.00
CA HIS A 194 3.85 14.75 24.08
C HIS A 194 4.57 15.45 22.90
N ALA A 195 4.97 14.74 21.84
CA ALA A 195 5.45 15.36 20.61
C ALA A 195 4.30 16.05 19.85
N ARG A 196 4.56 17.23 19.30
CA ARG A 196 3.56 17.99 18.52
C ARG A 196 3.31 17.44 17.12
N ARG A 197 4.21 16.61 16.59
CA ARG A 197 4.17 16.11 15.22
C ARG A 197 4.49 14.62 15.17
N PRO A 198 3.61 13.78 14.60
CA PRO A 198 3.93 12.39 14.32
C PRO A 198 4.77 12.25 13.04
N ALA A 199 5.72 11.31 13.03
CA ALA A 199 6.37 10.81 11.83
C ALA A 199 5.39 9.89 11.09
N ARG A 200 5.07 10.22 9.85
CA ARG A 200 4.05 9.50 9.06
C ARG A 200 4.63 8.61 7.97
N THR A 201 5.95 8.57 7.89
CA THR A 201 6.67 8.14 6.68
C THR A 201 7.92 7.38 7.06
N GLU A 202 8.18 6.28 6.36
CA GLU A 202 9.29 5.38 6.66
C GLU A 202 10.61 5.80 5.98
N PRO A 203 11.77 5.59 6.63
CA PRO A 203 11.91 5.16 8.02
C PRO A 203 11.37 6.23 8.99
N HIS A 204 10.69 5.82 10.05
CA HIS A 204 10.11 6.77 11.02
C HIS A 204 11.21 7.46 11.82
N VAL A 205 11.65 8.63 11.34
CA VAL A 205 12.68 9.44 12.01
C VAL A 205 12.01 10.45 12.94
N ILE A 206 12.44 10.45 14.20
CA ILE A 206 11.99 11.40 15.21
C ILE A 206 13.15 12.35 15.53
N HIS A 207 12.96 13.62 15.22
CA HIS A 207 13.96 14.66 15.52
C HIS A 207 13.72 15.26 16.90
N PHE A 208 14.77 15.28 17.71
CA PHE A 208 14.78 15.98 18.99
C PHE A 208 15.46 17.33 18.84
N ASN A 209 14.79 18.40 19.28
CA ASN A 209 15.35 19.76 19.24
C ASN A 209 16.43 19.99 20.33
N ALA A 210 16.53 19.08 21.30
CA ALA A 210 17.50 19.13 22.39
C ALA A 210 18.28 17.82 22.48
N ARG A 211 19.51 17.87 22.99
CA ARG A 211 20.28 16.66 23.31
C ARG A 211 19.61 15.92 24.46
N LEU A 212 19.22 14.67 24.22
CA LEU A 212 18.73 13.77 25.26
C LEU A 212 19.91 13.17 26.03
N PRO A 213 19.82 13.03 27.36
CA PRO A 213 20.79 12.25 28.13
C PRO A 213 20.64 10.76 27.82
N VAL A 214 21.76 10.03 27.86
CA VAL A 214 21.74 8.55 27.74
C VAL A 214 20.86 7.97 28.84
N GLY A 215 20.00 7.02 28.47
CA GLY A 215 18.98 6.43 29.35
C GLY A 215 17.71 7.27 29.49
N ALA A 216 17.54 8.36 28.73
CA ALA A 216 16.29 9.11 28.73
C ALA A 216 15.12 8.20 28.28
N PRO A 217 14.06 8.07 29.10
CA PRO A 217 12.90 7.30 28.70
C PRO A 217 12.12 8.04 27.63
N LEU A 218 11.75 7.31 26.59
CA LEU A 218 10.96 7.76 25.45
C LEU A 218 9.77 6.82 25.34
N SER A 219 8.56 7.36 25.52
CA SER A 219 7.34 6.63 25.19
C SER A 219 7.02 6.88 23.71
N ILE A 220 7.05 5.82 22.90
CA ILE A 220 6.79 5.87 21.47
C ILE A 220 5.40 5.31 21.22
N GLU A 221 4.49 6.16 20.80
CA GLU A 221 3.15 5.76 20.40
C GLU A 221 3.08 5.48 18.90
N LEU A 222 2.64 4.27 18.60
CA LEU A 222 2.40 3.73 17.27
C LEU A 222 0.89 3.71 17.01
N GLU A 223 0.45 4.51 16.06
CA GLU A 223 -0.94 4.54 15.62
C GLU A 223 -1.08 3.65 14.38
N PHE A 224 -2.02 2.71 14.39
CA PHE A 224 -2.28 1.82 13.27
C PHE A 224 -3.54 2.25 12.51
N MET A 225 -3.68 1.76 11.28
CA MET A 225 -4.80 2.07 10.40
C MET A 225 -6.10 1.36 10.82
N GLY A 226 -6.03 0.40 11.76
CA GLY A 226 -7.18 -0.15 12.47
C GLY A 226 -7.92 -1.24 11.69
N HIS A 227 -7.20 -2.15 11.03
CA HIS A 227 -7.84 -3.16 10.18
C HIS A 227 -8.65 -4.20 10.97
N TYR A 228 -8.23 -4.47 12.20
CA TYR A 228 -8.82 -5.42 13.15
C TYR A 228 -9.30 -4.72 14.44
N GLY A 229 -9.40 -3.39 14.43
CA GLY A 229 -9.65 -2.60 15.64
C GLY A 229 -8.47 -2.57 16.60
N GLU A 230 -7.25 -2.83 16.11
CA GLU A 230 -6.05 -2.80 16.92
C GLU A 230 -5.88 -1.42 17.60
N PRO A 231 -5.64 -1.40 18.93
CA PRO A 231 -5.40 -0.15 19.64
C PRO A 231 -4.02 0.39 19.25
N SER A 232 -3.82 1.70 19.44
CA SER A 232 -2.48 2.28 19.41
C SER A 232 -1.57 1.53 20.39
N LEU A 233 -0.35 1.24 19.95
CA LEU A 233 0.65 0.57 20.77
C LEU A 233 1.60 1.62 21.33
N GLU A 234 1.86 1.56 22.63
CA GLU A 234 2.90 2.35 23.27
C GLU A 234 4.12 1.47 23.55
N ILE A 235 5.29 1.91 23.10
CA ILE A 235 6.57 1.25 23.31
C ILE A 235 7.43 2.13 24.20
N ALA A 236 7.89 1.58 25.33
CA ALA A 236 8.95 2.19 26.11
C ALA A 236 10.30 1.96 25.44
N HIS A 237 11.00 3.06 25.14
CA HIS A 237 12.33 3.07 24.55
C HIS A 237 13.27 3.90 25.42
N GLU A 238 14.55 3.53 25.48
CA GLU A 238 15.57 4.28 26.19
C GLU A 238 16.61 4.79 25.20
N TYR A 239 16.87 6.10 25.21
CA TYR A 239 17.87 6.68 24.34
C TYR A 239 19.27 6.13 24.67
N ASN A 240 19.89 5.45 23.70
CA ASN A 240 21.17 4.75 23.90
C ASN A 240 22.42 5.64 23.73
N GLY A 241 22.26 6.92 23.38
CA GLY A 241 23.39 7.85 23.21
C GLY A 241 24.06 7.81 21.85
N VAL A 242 23.65 6.91 20.95
CA VAL A 242 24.24 6.76 19.61
C VAL A 242 23.52 7.68 18.63
N GLN A 243 24.29 8.52 17.93
CA GLN A 243 23.77 9.31 16.82
C GLN A 243 23.51 8.37 15.62
N ASP A 244 22.30 8.42 15.06
CA ASP A 244 21.82 7.54 13.98
C ASP A 244 21.71 6.04 14.36
N GLY A 245 21.63 5.72 15.65
CA GLY A 245 21.41 4.34 16.11
C GLY A 245 20.00 3.83 15.76
N ASP A 246 19.90 2.54 15.41
CA ASP A 246 18.63 1.86 15.16
C ASP A 246 18.27 0.87 16.28
N THR A 247 16.98 0.77 16.60
CA THR A 247 16.46 -0.28 17.48
C THR A 247 15.28 -0.93 16.79
N GLN A 248 15.34 -2.24 16.63
CA GLN A 248 14.29 -3.00 15.97
C GLN A 248 13.37 -3.63 17.01
N TYR A 249 12.08 -3.37 16.86
CA TYR A 249 11.03 -3.96 17.67
C TYR A 249 10.21 -4.92 16.81
N GLY A 250 10.01 -6.14 17.30
CA GLY A 250 9.06 -7.10 16.76
C GLY A 250 7.69 -6.84 17.37
N LEU A 251 6.69 -6.60 16.53
CA LEU A 251 5.32 -6.30 16.93
C LEU A 251 4.40 -7.40 16.40
N GLU A 252 3.70 -8.08 17.29
CA GLU A 252 2.72 -9.10 16.95
C GLU A 252 1.37 -8.73 17.54
N TYR A 253 0.32 -8.67 16.71
CA TYR A 253 -1.04 -8.40 17.15
C TYR A 253 -1.89 -9.66 17.02
N ASP A 254 -2.57 -10.03 18.10
CA ASP A 254 -3.55 -11.11 18.10
C ASP A 254 -4.96 -10.52 17.94
N PRO A 255 -5.64 -10.75 16.79
CA PRO A 255 -6.97 -10.21 16.54
C PRO A 255 -8.07 -10.89 17.35
N GLU A 256 -7.84 -12.06 17.95
CA GLU A 256 -8.83 -12.74 18.80
C GLU A 256 -8.84 -12.17 20.23
N SER A 257 -7.65 -11.93 20.80
CA SER A 257 -7.52 -11.35 22.14
C SER A 257 -7.45 -9.82 22.16
N GLY A 258 -7.14 -9.19 21.02
CA GLY A 258 -6.97 -7.75 20.90
C GLY A 258 -5.70 -7.22 21.58
N GLN A 259 -4.70 -8.08 21.81
CA GLN A 259 -3.47 -7.76 22.53
C GLN A 259 -2.27 -7.64 21.60
N TRP A 260 -1.34 -6.76 21.98
CA TRP A 260 -0.02 -6.65 21.35
C TRP A 260 1.02 -7.43 22.15
N ALA A 261 1.89 -8.14 21.44
CA ALA A 261 3.16 -8.61 21.96
C ALA A 261 4.30 -7.82 21.32
N THR A 262 5.21 -7.32 22.16
CA THR A 262 6.38 -6.53 21.73
C THR A 262 7.66 -7.19 22.17
N SER A 263 8.64 -7.28 21.28
CA SER A 263 9.98 -7.78 21.59
C SER A 263 11.05 -6.86 21.01
N VAL A 264 12.21 -6.77 21.67
CA VAL A 264 13.38 -6.09 21.10
C VAL A 264 14.18 -7.12 20.32
N LEU A 265 14.29 -6.93 19.01
CA LEU A 265 14.96 -7.88 18.11
C LEU A 265 16.46 -7.57 17.99
N MET A 266 16.82 -6.29 17.86
CA MET A 266 18.21 -5.83 17.76
C MET A 266 18.36 -4.39 18.29
N ARG A 267 19.53 -4.10 18.87
CA ARG A 267 20.00 -2.74 19.17
C ARG A 267 21.26 -2.50 18.35
N GLY A 268 21.20 -1.61 17.36
CA GLY A 268 22.39 -1.15 16.66
C GLY A 268 23.25 -0.31 17.60
N VAL A 269 24.56 -0.55 17.53
CA VAL A 269 25.60 0.24 18.20
C VAL A 269 26.23 1.17 17.18
#